data_AF-A0A9D1ZF45-F1
#
_entry.id   AF-A0A9D1ZF45-F1
#
_cell.length_a   1.000
_cell.length_b   1.000
_cell.length_c   1.000
_cell.angle_alpha   90.00
_cell.angle_beta   90.00
_cell.angle_gamma   90.00
#
_symmetry.space_group_name_H-M   'P 1'
#
loop_
_entity.id
_entity.type
_entity.pdbx_description
1 polymer ?
#
loop_
_entity_poly.entity_id
_entity_poly.type
_entity_poly.pdbx_seq_one_letter_code
_entity_poly.pdbx_strand_id
1 'polypeptide(L)'
;MNIPLHKWLKANGRRQAMPGDKWYLDFAANLLPAIRRCPLFKNSGNEAQEQATLALTLYFQDAISQNGGWNTFTRLYRERYGNILPFYHTGENYVADEINPEDVSLVLWTQLARPAQKHPEDYTLCTPEDEQLAALCGVAYDLMDVAFEEAPVIETPSAPWMRGTKELHTLPTPPPDILPTPGMNENARRCLEASGGHPLLYFTDYDALMHFFAQTLGWEGRNILPDLAKEKEFVLFANTKGILLAHDVAACFRDSHNPMFDEARATTEGYRLFCQPGLCPFDLLRFGMQAGFLADARFPFHHGKTILQDNWDFVARYYLGEYYEGD
;
A
#
# COMPACT_ATOMS: atom_id res chain seq x y z
N MET A 1 -14.38 29.62 2.60
CA MET A 1 -14.74 28.61 3.62
C MET A 1 -13.43 28.10 4.16
N ASN A 2 -13.17 28.37 5.44
CA ASN A 2 -11.90 28.03 6.11
C ASN A 2 -12.06 26.69 6.84
N ILE A 3 -10.94 26.05 7.14
CA ILE A 3 -10.91 24.81 7.90
C ILE A 3 -11.36 25.11 9.34
N PRO A 4 -12.38 24.43 9.89
CA PRO A 4 -12.80 24.65 11.26
C PRO A 4 -11.75 24.17 12.26
N LEU A 5 -11.57 24.89 13.37
CA LEU A 5 -10.64 24.54 14.46
C LEU A 5 -10.82 23.09 14.94
N HIS A 6 -12.05 22.61 15.08
CA HIS A 6 -12.29 21.23 15.54
C HIS A 6 -11.73 20.16 14.58
N LYS A 7 -11.70 20.42 13.26
CA LYS A 7 -11.10 19.51 12.28
C LYS A 7 -9.57 19.51 12.40
N TRP A 8 -8.97 20.69 12.57
CA TRP A 8 -7.54 20.84 12.84
C TRP A 8 -7.09 20.11 14.11
N LEU A 9 -7.80 20.32 15.22
CA LEU A 9 -7.51 19.66 16.49
C LEU A 9 -7.66 18.14 16.36
N LYS A 10 -8.72 17.66 15.70
CA LYS A 10 -8.91 16.23 15.45
C LYS A 10 -7.76 15.64 14.63
N ALA A 11 -7.34 16.31 13.56
CA ALA A 11 -6.25 15.85 12.70
C ALA A 11 -4.90 15.85 13.43
N ASN A 12 -4.68 16.80 14.33
CA ASN A 12 -3.55 16.83 15.27
C ASN A 12 -3.62 15.75 16.36
N GLY A 13 -4.76 15.10 16.58
CA GLY A 13 -4.97 14.21 17.73
C GLY A 13 -5.16 14.94 19.07
N ARG A 14 -5.51 16.23 19.04
CA ARG A 14 -5.68 17.08 20.23
C ARG A 14 -7.15 17.40 20.50
N ARG A 15 -7.46 17.71 21.77
CA ARG A 15 -8.80 18.18 22.21
C ARG A 15 -8.84 19.67 22.56
N GLN A 16 -7.69 20.27 22.83
CA GLN A 16 -7.55 21.66 23.25
C GLN A 16 -6.67 22.42 22.26
N ALA A 17 -7.04 23.68 22.02
CA ALA A 17 -6.25 24.58 21.21
C ALA A 17 -4.99 25.04 21.95
N MET A 18 -3.94 25.32 21.20
CA MET A 18 -2.66 25.81 21.69
C MET A 18 -2.31 27.16 21.04
N PRO A 19 -1.46 27.97 21.70
CA PRO A 19 -0.82 29.11 21.05
C PRO A 19 -0.13 28.64 19.75
N GLY A 20 -0.46 29.25 18.62
CA GLY A 20 0.02 28.86 17.29
C GLY A 20 -1.04 28.22 16.38
N ASP A 21 -2.10 27.60 16.94
CA ASP A 21 -3.14 26.94 16.12
C ASP A 21 -3.83 27.88 15.14
N LYS A 22 -4.03 29.14 15.56
CA LYS A 22 -4.60 30.16 14.68
C LYS A 22 -3.70 30.44 13.47
N TRP A 23 -2.38 30.45 13.66
CA TRP A 23 -1.42 30.71 12.60
C TRP A 23 -1.49 29.61 11.53
N TYR A 24 -1.47 28.33 11.95
CA TYR A 24 -1.60 27.20 11.02
C TYR A 24 -2.98 27.13 10.34
N LEU A 25 -4.05 27.53 11.03
CA LEU A 25 -5.37 27.65 10.40
C LEU A 25 -5.43 28.76 9.35
N ASP A 26 -4.75 29.88 9.58
CA ASP A 26 -4.64 30.98 8.62
C ASP A 26 -3.76 30.55 7.42
N PHE A 27 -2.66 29.83 7.65
CA PHE A 27 -1.86 29.17 6.59
C PHE A 27 -2.71 28.21 5.76
N ALA A 28 -3.47 27.33 6.40
CA ALA A 28 -4.37 26.39 5.73
C ALA A 28 -5.42 27.12 4.88
N ALA A 29 -5.93 28.26 5.35
CA ALA A 29 -6.86 29.09 4.58
C ALA A 29 -6.20 29.70 3.32
N ASN A 30 -4.91 30.01 3.36
CA ASN A 30 -4.13 30.49 2.22
C ASN A 30 -3.79 29.38 1.22
N LEU A 31 -3.57 28.14 1.69
CA LEU A 31 -3.26 26.98 0.86
C LEU A 31 -4.51 26.42 0.13
N LEU A 32 -5.66 26.40 0.79
CA LEU A 32 -6.90 25.80 0.28
C LEU A 32 -7.31 26.24 -1.15
N PRO A 33 -7.18 27.52 -1.56
CA PRO A 33 -7.46 27.95 -2.93
C PRO A 33 -6.56 27.28 -3.99
N ALA A 34 -5.31 26.93 -3.67
CA ALA A 34 -4.44 26.19 -4.58
C ALA A 34 -4.96 24.76 -4.77
N ILE A 35 -5.28 24.06 -3.66
CA ILE A 35 -5.90 22.73 -3.69
C ILE A 35 -7.17 22.73 -4.55
N ARG A 36 -8.07 23.70 -4.33
CA ARG A 36 -9.35 23.79 -5.07
C ARG A 36 -9.20 24.02 -6.57
N ARG A 37 -8.13 24.68 -7.00
CA ARG A 37 -7.85 24.95 -8.42
C ARG A 37 -7.13 23.80 -9.09
N CYS A 38 -6.39 22.97 -8.33
CA CYS A 38 -5.71 21.80 -8.87
C CYS A 38 -6.73 20.83 -9.50
N PRO A 39 -6.54 20.39 -10.75
CA PRO A 39 -7.54 19.55 -11.41
C PRO A 39 -7.71 18.17 -10.73
N LEU A 40 -6.69 17.67 -10.02
CA LEU A 40 -6.76 16.44 -9.21
C LEU A 40 -7.78 16.53 -8.05
N PHE A 41 -8.04 17.73 -7.53
CA PHE A 41 -8.95 17.96 -6.39
C PHE A 41 -10.18 18.80 -6.72
N LYS A 42 -10.24 19.41 -7.91
CA LYS A 42 -11.31 20.33 -8.30
C LYS A 42 -12.71 19.71 -8.15
N ASN A 43 -12.84 18.42 -8.46
CA ASN A 43 -14.11 17.69 -8.44
C ASN A 43 -14.21 16.66 -7.30
N SER A 44 -13.24 16.61 -6.38
CA SER A 44 -13.20 15.60 -5.31
C SER A 44 -14.15 15.89 -4.13
N GLY A 45 -14.87 17.01 -4.18
CA GLY A 45 -15.72 17.51 -3.08
C GLY A 45 -14.95 18.22 -1.98
N ASN A 46 -15.67 19.00 -1.16
CA ASN A 46 -15.09 19.84 -0.11
C ASN A 46 -14.29 19.04 0.92
N GLU A 47 -14.76 17.84 1.29
CA GLU A 47 -14.09 17.03 2.31
C GLU A 47 -12.70 16.58 1.89
N ALA A 48 -12.53 16.10 0.66
CA ALA A 48 -11.21 15.69 0.15
C ALA A 48 -10.24 16.88 0.01
N GLN A 49 -10.75 18.04 -0.40
CA GLN A 49 -9.95 19.27 -0.49
C GLN A 49 -9.48 19.75 0.89
N GLU A 50 -10.37 19.71 1.89
CA GLU A 50 -10.05 20.04 3.28
C GLU A 50 -9.06 19.04 3.88
N GLN A 51 -9.22 17.74 3.61
CA GLN A 51 -8.28 16.70 4.05
C GLN A 51 -6.88 16.91 3.49
N ALA A 52 -6.75 17.18 2.19
CA ALA A 52 -5.45 17.45 1.58
C ALA A 52 -4.80 18.72 2.15
N THR A 53 -5.60 19.76 2.39
CA THR A 53 -5.10 20.99 3.01
C THR A 53 -4.63 20.75 4.46
N LEU A 54 -5.41 19.98 5.24
CA LEU A 54 -5.04 19.58 6.60
C LEU A 54 -3.75 18.78 6.63
N ALA A 55 -3.59 17.80 5.74
CA ALA A 55 -2.41 16.93 5.67
C ALA A 55 -1.14 17.74 5.38
N LEU A 56 -1.18 18.66 4.41
CA LEU A 56 -0.04 19.55 4.13
C LEU A 56 0.25 20.53 5.26
N THR A 57 -0.78 21.03 5.94
CA THR A 57 -0.59 21.93 7.09
C THR A 57 0.01 21.18 8.29
N LEU A 58 -0.39 19.92 8.50
CA LEU A 58 0.19 19.05 9.52
C LEU A 58 1.64 18.70 9.22
N TYR A 59 1.95 18.37 7.97
CA TYR A 59 3.33 18.19 7.53
C TYR A 59 4.17 19.42 7.85
N PHE A 60 3.69 20.61 7.49
CA PHE A 60 4.44 21.84 7.75
C PHE A 60 4.66 22.09 9.25
N GLN A 61 3.63 21.89 10.07
CA GLN A 61 3.77 21.97 11.54
C GLN A 61 4.82 20.97 12.06
N ASP A 62 4.74 19.71 11.61
CA ASP A 62 5.63 18.65 12.07
C ASP A 62 7.08 18.88 11.60
N ALA A 63 7.29 19.47 10.42
CA ALA A 63 8.61 19.86 9.92
C ALA A 63 9.22 20.97 10.79
N ILE A 64 8.44 22.03 11.10
CA ILE A 64 8.87 23.13 11.97
C ILE A 64 9.16 22.65 13.40
N SER A 65 8.31 21.76 13.94
CA SER A 65 8.48 21.20 15.28
C SER A 65 9.48 20.04 15.35
N GLN A 66 9.95 19.54 14.20
CA GLN A 66 10.85 18.39 14.07
C GLN A 66 10.35 17.15 14.84
N ASN A 67 9.02 16.97 14.91
CA ASN A 67 8.38 15.90 15.67
C ASN A 67 6.99 15.57 15.10
N GLY A 68 6.28 14.63 15.71
CA GLY A 68 4.90 14.32 15.34
C GLY A 68 4.74 13.18 14.32
N GLY A 69 3.60 13.20 13.64
CA GLY A 69 3.18 12.14 12.73
C GLY A 69 4.09 11.97 11.52
N TRP A 70 4.58 13.06 10.93
CA TRP A 70 5.52 13.01 9.81
C TRP A 70 6.84 12.33 10.20
N ASN A 71 7.44 12.79 11.29
CA ASN A 71 8.71 12.26 11.78
C ASN A 71 8.58 10.78 12.19
N THR A 72 7.42 10.40 12.75
CA THR A 72 7.09 8.99 13.05
C THR A 72 7.07 8.14 11.77
N PHE A 73 6.44 8.62 10.71
CA PHE A 73 6.36 7.92 9.43
C PHE A 73 7.75 7.71 8.81
N THR A 74 8.53 8.78 8.63
CA THR A 74 9.85 8.70 7.97
C THR A 74 10.85 7.86 8.76
N ARG A 75 10.81 7.92 10.09
CA ARG A 75 11.61 7.04 10.95
C ARG A 75 11.27 5.57 10.73
N LEU A 76 9.98 5.21 10.80
CA LEU A 76 9.54 3.82 10.61
C LEU A 76 9.84 3.31 9.19
N TYR A 77 9.67 4.17 8.19
CA TYR A 77 9.98 3.83 6.80
C TYR A 77 11.48 3.57 6.63
N ARG A 78 12.35 4.43 7.19
CA ARG A 78 13.81 4.27 7.18
C ARG A 78 14.28 3.03 7.91
N GLU A 79 13.75 2.77 9.10
CA GLU A 79 14.04 1.55 9.86
C GLU A 79 13.73 0.28 9.07
N ARG A 80 12.72 0.33 8.19
CA ARG A 80 12.23 -0.83 7.43
C ARG A 80 12.92 -1.01 6.08
N TYR A 81 13.13 0.06 5.33
CA TYR A 81 13.56 0.01 3.94
C TYR A 81 14.94 0.63 3.69
N GLY A 82 15.55 1.26 4.70
CA GLY A 82 16.83 1.96 4.57
C GLY A 82 16.76 3.31 3.83
N ASN A 83 15.68 3.58 3.10
CA ASN A 83 15.39 4.85 2.43
C ASN A 83 14.51 5.75 3.30
N ILE A 84 14.43 7.05 3.00
CA ILE A 84 13.61 8.00 3.77
C ILE A 84 12.15 7.97 3.34
N LEU A 85 11.91 7.86 2.03
CA LEU A 85 10.59 7.93 1.42
C LEU A 85 10.41 6.81 0.38
N PRO A 86 9.17 6.32 0.16
CA PRO A 86 8.84 5.54 -1.01
C PRO A 86 8.81 6.43 -2.26
N PHE A 87 9.11 5.84 -3.42
CA PHE A 87 9.00 6.43 -4.76
C PHE A 87 9.91 7.61 -5.11
N TYR A 88 10.21 8.49 -4.15
CA TYR A 88 10.97 9.71 -4.37
C TYR A 88 12.44 9.53 -3.96
N HIS A 89 13.35 9.93 -4.84
CA HIS A 89 14.78 9.92 -4.54
C HIS A 89 15.15 11.12 -3.68
N THR A 90 15.82 10.87 -2.55
CA THR A 90 16.30 11.92 -1.64
C THR A 90 17.78 12.19 -1.95
N GLY A 91 18.02 13.18 -2.80
CA GLY A 91 19.36 13.57 -3.27
C GLY A 91 20.08 14.53 -2.31
N GLU A 92 21.15 15.17 -2.79
CA GLU A 92 21.99 16.09 -1.99
C GLU A 92 21.23 17.31 -1.44
N ASN A 93 20.14 17.72 -2.10
CA ASN A 93 19.31 18.85 -1.69
C ASN A 93 18.25 18.48 -0.64
N TYR A 94 18.11 17.19 -0.29
CA TYR A 94 17.17 16.76 0.73
C TYR A 94 17.75 17.02 2.11
N VAL A 95 17.15 17.94 2.86
CA VAL A 95 17.60 18.28 4.20
C VAL A 95 16.65 17.66 5.22
N ALA A 96 17.19 16.77 6.05
CA ALA A 96 16.42 16.19 7.15
C ALA A 96 15.97 17.31 8.11
N ASP A 97 14.73 17.19 8.61
CA ASP A 97 14.13 18.14 9.55
C ASP A 97 13.85 19.55 8.98
N GLU A 98 13.89 19.71 7.65
CA GLU A 98 13.38 20.87 6.90
C GLU A 98 12.20 20.48 5.99
N ILE A 99 11.64 21.47 5.29
CA ILE A 99 10.64 21.22 4.25
C ILE A 99 11.29 20.76 2.94
N ASN A 100 10.76 19.71 2.32
CA ASN A 100 11.28 19.15 1.06
C ASN A 100 10.14 18.95 0.04
N PRO A 101 10.36 19.23 -1.26
CA PRO A 101 9.36 18.95 -2.30
C PRO A 101 8.97 17.47 -2.38
N GLU A 102 9.89 16.54 -2.12
CA GLU A 102 9.64 15.10 -2.10
C GLU A 102 8.63 14.72 -1.00
N ASP A 103 8.75 15.34 0.18
CA ASP A 103 7.83 15.12 1.30
C ASP A 103 6.42 15.64 0.95
N VAL A 104 6.33 16.86 0.42
CA VAL A 104 5.07 17.48 -0.02
C VAL A 104 4.39 16.62 -1.08
N SER A 105 5.17 16.09 -2.03
CA SER A 105 4.68 15.21 -3.09
C SER A 105 4.13 13.90 -2.53
N LEU A 106 4.82 13.30 -1.57
CA LEU A 106 4.35 12.09 -0.89
C LEU A 106 3.08 12.34 -0.08
N VAL A 107 3.02 13.45 0.67
CA VAL A 107 1.82 13.83 1.42
C VAL A 107 0.64 13.99 0.48
N LEU A 108 0.78 14.69 -0.64
CA LEU A 108 -0.26 14.81 -1.67
C LEU A 108 -0.65 13.45 -2.27
N TRP A 109 0.34 12.61 -2.60
CA TRP A 109 0.12 11.27 -3.13
C TRP A 109 -0.78 10.45 -2.21
N THR A 110 -0.57 10.48 -0.89
CA THR A 110 -1.43 9.72 0.05
C THR A 110 -2.89 10.19 0.11
N GLN A 111 -3.17 11.42 -0.33
CA GLN A 111 -4.53 11.95 -0.40
C GLN A 111 -5.27 11.48 -1.66
N LEU A 112 -4.54 11.06 -2.68
CA LEU A 112 -5.03 10.63 -4.00
C LEU A 112 -5.01 9.10 -4.14
N ALA A 113 -3.91 8.46 -3.75
CA ALA A 113 -3.72 7.02 -3.71
C ALA A 113 -4.42 6.43 -2.47
N ARG A 114 -5.62 5.90 -2.63
CA ARG A 114 -6.48 5.48 -1.51
C ARG A 114 -6.68 3.96 -1.50
N PRO A 115 -6.36 3.27 -0.40
CA PRO A 115 -6.77 1.88 -0.21
C PRO A 115 -8.29 1.73 -0.21
N ALA A 116 -8.76 0.52 -0.50
CA ALA A 116 -10.16 0.14 -0.45
C ALA A 116 -10.75 0.37 0.96
N GLN A 117 -12.01 0.82 1.04
CA GLN A 117 -12.71 1.04 2.32
C GLN A 117 -13.91 0.11 2.54
N LYS A 118 -14.63 -0.24 1.47
CA LYS A 118 -15.87 -1.03 1.54
C LYS A 118 -15.79 -2.29 0.71
N HIS A 119 -15.53 -2.14 -0.58
CA HIS A 119 -15.33 -3.24 -1.50
C HIS A 119 -13.86 -3.34 -1.88
N PRO A 120 -13.28 -4.55 -1.97
CA PRO A 120 -11.86 -4.73 -2.29
C PRO A 120 -11.39 -4.03 -3.56
N GLU A 121 -12.27 -3.90 -4.55
CA GLU A 121 -12.01 -3.24 -5.84
C GLU A 121 -12.03 -1.69 -5.77
N ASP A 122 -12.56 -1.10 -4.70
CA ASP A 122 -12.77 0.36 -4.56
C ASP A 122 -11.51 1.11 -4.09
N TYR A 123 -10.32 0.72 -4.56
CA TYR A 123 -9.09 1.48 -4.32
C TYR A 123 -8.80 2.45 -5.46
N THR A 124 -7.99 3.47 -5.18
CA THR A 124 -7.55 4.47 -6.15
C THR A 124 -6.03 4.44 -6.26
N LEU A 125 -5.54 4.39 -7.49
CA LEU A 125 -4.11 4.56 -7.81
C LEU A 125 -3.83 6.02 -8.17
N CYS A 126 -2.63 6.48 -7.85
CA CYS A 126 -2.10 7.74 -8.33
C CYS A 126 -0.62 7.52 -8.67
N THR A 127 -0.17 8.02 -9.82
CA THR A 127 1.26 8.01 -10.13
C THR A 127 1.96 9.07 -9.26
N PRO A 128 3.08 8.74 -8.60
CA PRO A 128 3.87 9.74 -7.87
C PRO A 128 4.51 10.78 -8.82
N GLU A 129 4.55 10.50 -10.12
CA GLU A 129 5.12 11.37 -11.16
C GLU A 129 4.06 12.23 -11.88
N ASP A 130 2.88 12.45 -11.29
CA ASP A 130 1.80 13.21 -11.93
C ASP A 130 2.16 14.71 -12.05
N GLU A 131 2.08 15.27 -13.25
CA GLU A 131 2.44 16.68 -13.51
C GLU A 131 1.59 17.68 -12.71
N GLN A 132 0.31 17.38 -12.47
CA GLN A 132 -0.58 18.25 -11.70
C GLN A 132 -0.30 18.13 -10.21
N LEU A 133 0.12 16.95 -9.75
CA LEU A 133 0.62 16.75 -8.38
C LEU A 133 1.90 17.56 -8.18
N ALA A 134 2.87 17.45 -9.10
CA ALA A 134 4.12 18.20 -9.05
C ALA A 134 3.88 19.73 -9.09
N ALA A 135 2.98 20.20 -9.94
CA ALA A 135 2.61 21.62 -9.99
C ALA A 135 1.97 22.10 -8.67
N LEU A 136 1.11 21.27 -8.06
CA LEU A 136 0.52 21.60 -6.77
C LEU A 136 1.55 21.56 -5.64
N CYS A 137 2.49 20.61 -5.69
CA CYS A 137 3.62 20.51 -4.78
C CYS A 137 4.44 21.80 -4.80
N GLY A 138 4.83 22.31 -5.98
CA GLY A 138 5.56 23.57 -6.10
C GLY A 138 4.83 24.74 -5.45
N VAL A 139 3.53 24.90 -5.71
CA VAL A 139 2.73 25.98 -5.08
C VAL A 139 2.65 25.81 -3.56
N ALA A 140 2.49 24.59 -3.06
CA ALA A 140 2.43 24.34 -1.62
C ALA A 140 3.78 24.58 -0.94
N TYR A 141 4.87 24.13 -1.57
CA TYR A 141 6.24 24.32 -1.10
C TYR A 141 6.60 25.81 -1.04
N ASP A 142 6.35 26.58 -2.11
CA ASP A 142 6.61 28.03 -2.13
C ASP A 142 5.89 28.77 -0.99
N LEU A 143 4.65 28.35 -0.68
CA LEU A 143 3.90 28.92 0.43
C LEU A 143 4.51 28.55 1.80
N MET A 144 5.01 27.32 1.96
CA MET A 144 5.68 26.89 3.18
C MET A 144 7.01 27.62 3.36
N ASP A 145 7.80 27.73 2.30
CA ASP A 145 9.12 28.39 2.28
C ASP A 145 9.01 29.86 2.69
N VAL A 146 8.08 30.62 2.08
CA VAL A 146 7.81 32.02 2.47
C VAL A 146 7.40 32.14 3.94
N ALA A 147 6.70 31.15 4.48
CA ALA A 147 6.16 31.19 5.84
C ALA A 147 7.08 30.54 6.88
N PHE A 148 8.18 29.90 6.47
CA PHE A 148 8.98 28.98 7.30
C PHE A 148 9.54 29.67 8.53
N GLU A 149 10.16 30.83 8.35
CA GLU A 149 10.80 31.63 9.43
C GLU A 149 9.80 32.19 10.45
N GLU A 150 8.54 32.37 10.06
CA GLU A 150 7.49 32.94 10.92
C GLU A 150 6.61 31.88 11.58
N ALA A 151 6.76 30.61 11.18
CA ALA A 151 5.92 29.52 11.64
C ALA A 151 6.18 29.23 13.14
N PRO A 152 5.14 29.21 13.99
CA PRO A 152 5.33 28.94 15.40
C PRO A 152 5.64 27.47 15.64
N VAL A 153 6.68 27.19 16.42
CA VAL A 153 6.98 25.85 16.94
C VAL A 153 5.89 25.43 17.92
N ILE A 154 5.33 24.24 17.70
CA ILE A 154 4.36 23.63 18.58
C ILE A 154 5.01 22.42 19.27
N GLU A 155 5.28 22.55 20.56
CA GLU A 155 5.99 21.54 21.36
C GLU A 155 5.24 20.21 21.49
N THR A 156 3.90 20.24 21.49
CA THR A 156 3.12 19.00 21.58
C THR A 156 3.07 18.33 20.21
N PRO A 157 3.59 17.10 20.07
CA PRO A 157 3.63 16.42 18.78
C PRO A 157 2.22 16.11 18.28
N SER A 158 2.03 16.18 16.97
CA SER A 158 0.82 15.67 16.33
C SER A 158 0.73 14.14 16.47
N ALA A 159 -0.48 13.60 16.49
CA ALA A 159 -0.70 12.16 16.40
C ALA A 159 -0.26 11.61 15.02
N PRO A 160 0.00 10.29 14.88
CA PRO A 160 0.23 9.67 13.58
C PRO A 160 -0.94 9.92 12.63
N TRP A 161 -0.74 10.83 11.68
CA TRP A 161 -1.76 11.26 10.72
C TRP A 161 -1.44 10.82 9.28
N MET A 162 -0.16 10.55 8.98
CA MET A 162 0.29 10.14 7.66
C MET A 162 -0.20 8.72 7.34
N ARG A 163 -0.91 8.56 6.23
CA ARG A 163 -1.42 7.24 5.80
C ARG A 163 -0.26 6.30 5.50
N GLY A 164 -0.38 5.03 5.87
CA GLY A 164 0.72 4.05 5.78
C GLY A 164 1.51 3.90 7.09
N THR A 165 1.41 4.86 8.02
CA THR A 165 2.17 4.79 9.29
C THR A 165 1.77 3.60 10.15
N LYS A 166 0.47 3.27 10.20
CA LYS A 166 -0.03 2.11 10.98
C LYS A 166 0.53 0.81 10.39
N GLU A 167 0.53 0.71 9.07
CA GLU A 167 0.94 -0.47 8.31
C GLU A 167 2.47 -0.71 8.41
N LEU A 168 3.24 0.35 8.64
CA LEU A 168 4.67 0.28 8.95
C LEU A 168 4.98 -0.23 10.36
N HIS A 169 4.01 -0.32 11.28
CA HIS A 169 4.22 -0.97 12.57
C HIS A 169 4.12 -2.50 12.50
N THR A 170 3.43 -3.04 11.50
CA THR A 170 3.29 -4.50 11.33
C THR A 170 4.65 -5.12 11.03
N LEU A 171 5.19 -5.94 11.93
CA LEU A 171 6.45 -6.64 11.67
C LEU A 171 6.18 -7.77 10.66
N PRO A 172 7.02 -7.92 9.62
CA PRO A 172 6.85 -9.02 8.67
C PRO A 172 7.13 -10.33 9.39
N THR A 173 6.24 -11.31 9.27
CA THR A 173 6.57 -12.66 9.72
C THR A 173 7.56 -13.31 8.74
N PRO A 174 8.48 -14.17 9.19
CA PRO A 174 9.32 -14.93 8.27
C PRO A 174 8.44 -15.74 7.31
N PRO A 175 8.77 -15.79 6.00
CA PRO A 175 8.01 -16.59 5.05
C PRO A 175 8.03 -18.05 5.51
N PRO A 176 6.91 -18.78 5.38
CA PRO A 176 6.88 -20.19 5.73
C PRO A 176 7.85 -20.97 4.82
N ASP A 177 8.60 -21.90 5.41
CA ASP A 177 9.47 -22.78 4.63
C ASP A 177 8.60 -23.65 3.70
N ILE A 178 9.14 -23.99 2.54
CA ILE A 178 8.51 -24.85 1.53
C ILE A 178 9.11 -26.26 1.52
N LEU A 179 10.23 -26.46 2.22
CA LEU A 179 10.85 -27.77 2.34
C LEU A 179 10.09 -28.65 3.34
N PRO A 180 9.95 -29.96 3.07
CA PRO A 180 9.37 -30.89 4.04
C PRO A 180 10.17 -30.90 5.35
N THR A 181 9.48 -30.63 6.47
CA THR A 181 10.07 -30.67 7.82
C THR A 181 9.32 -31.64 8.73
N PRO A 182 9.98 -32.19 9.78
CA PRO A 182 9.29 -32.95 10.81
C PRO A 182 8.23 -32.07 11.50
N GLY A 183 6.95 -32.43 11.36
CA GLY A 183 5.83 -31.66 11.91
C GLY A 183 5.14 -30.71 10.90
N MET A 184 5.53 -30.74 9.63
CA MET A 184 4.82 -30.06 8.55
C MET A 184 3.34 -30.51 8.48
N ASN A 185 2.47 -29.58 8.08
CA ASN A 185 1.07 -29.87 7.80
C ASN A 185 0.90 -31.02 6.77
N GLU A 186 0.08 -32.01 7.11
CA GLU A 186 -0.11 -33.22 6.30
C GLU A 186 -0.66 -32.94 4.90
N ASN A 187 -1.59 -31.99 4.75
CA ASN A 187 -2.13 -31.63 3.44
C ASN A 187 -1.07 -30.97 2.57
N ALA A 188 -0.25 -30.10 3.16
CA ALA A 188 0.85 -29.46 2.46
C ALA A 188 1.91 -30.49 2.03
N ARG A 189 2.25 -31.45 2.91
CA ARG A 189 3.14 -32.57 2.57
C ARG A 189 2.62 -33.36 1.37
N ARG A 190 1.34 -33.73 1.36
CA ARG A 190 0.71 -34.44 0.22
C ARG A 190 0.72 -33.62 -1.07
N CYS A 191 0.50 -32.31 -0.98
CA CYS A 191 0.60 -31.43 -2.14
C CYS A 191 2.02 -31.43 -2.73
N LEU A 192 3.05 -31.30 -1.89
CA LEU A 192 4.45 -31.34 -2.33
C LEU A 192 4.82 -32.70 -2.93
N GLU A 193 4.35 -33.80 -2.35
CA GLU A 193 4.59 -35.14 -2.91
C GLU A 193 3.94 -35.31 -4.28
N ALA A 194 2.69 -34.86 -4.44
CA ALA A 194 1.97 -34.93 -5.71
C ALA A 194 2.56 -34.02 -6.79
N SER A 195 3.15 -32.89 -6.41
CA SER A 195 3.78 -31.95 -7.34
C SER A 195 5.25 -32.23 -7.62
N GLY A 196 5.85 -33.28 -7.04
CA GLY A 196 7.29 -33.54 -7.18
C GLY A 196 8.18 -32.50 -6.48
N GLY A 197 7.66 -31.85 -5.43
CA GLY A 197 8.37 -30.87 -4.61
C GLY A 197 8.08 -29.41 -5.00
N HIS A 198 7.24 -29.15 -6.00
CA HIS A 198 6.86 -27.79 -6.38
C HIS A 198 5.80 -27.23 -5.41
N PRO A 199 6.05 -26.06 -4.77
CA PRO A 199 5.14 -25.53 -3.77
C PRO A 199 3.87 -24.89 -4.36
N LEU A 200 3.90 -24.49 -5.63
CA LEU A 200 2.74 -23.95 -6.33
C LEU A 200 2.12 -25.01 -7.23
N LEU A 201 0.81 -25.17 -7.11
CA LEU A 201 -0.01 -26.01 -7.99
C LEU A 201 -1.08 -25.15 -8.66
N TYR A 202 -1.35 -25.45 -9.92
CA TYR A 202 -2.17 -24.62 -10.80
C TYR A 202 -3.36 -25.42 -11.33
N PHE A 203 -4.58 -24.86 -11.24
CA PHE A 203 -5.80 -25.52 -11.71
C PHE A 203 -6.63 -24.57 -12.57
N THR A 204 -7.08 -25.04 -13.73
CA THR A 204 -7.84 -24.23 -14.70
C THR A 204 -9.20 -23.81 -14.16
N ASP A 205 -9.87 -24.69 -13.43
CA ASP A 205 -11.25 -24.54 -13.00
C ASP A 205 -11.51 -25.29 -11.69
N TYR A 206 -12.71 -25.08 -11.15
CA TYR A 206 -13.14 -25.65 -9.87
C TYR A 206 -13.21 -27.18 -9.91
N ASP A 207 -13.59 -27.79 -11.03
CA ASP A 207 -13.69 -29.25 -11.15
C ASP A 207 -12.30 -29.90 -11.07
N ALA A 208 -11.30 -29.32 -11.74
CA ALA A 208 -9.91 -29.77 -11.65
C ALA A 208 -9.36 -29.65 -10.21
N LEU A 209 -9.66 -28.54 -9.53
CA LEU A 209 -9.28 -28.34 -8.13
C LEU A 209 -9.93 -29.37 -7.20
N MET A 210 -11.24 -29.59 -7.33
CA MET A 210 -11.96 -30.57 -6.51
C MET A 210 -11.50 -32.00 -6.77
N HIS A 211 -11.18 -32.33 -8.03
CA HIS A 211 -10.60 -33.62 -8.38
C HIS A 211 -9.28 -33.86 -7.64
N PHE A 212 -8.41 -32.85 -7.61
CA PHE A 212 -7.15 -32.90 -6.86
C PHE A 212 -7.38 -33.04 -5.35
N PHE A 213 -8.32 -32.30 -4.75
CA PHE A 213 -8.64 -32.45 -3.32
C PHE A 213 -9.15 -33.84 -2.96
N ALA A 214 -10.01 -34.43 -3.80
CA ALA A 214 -10.50 -35.78 -3.58
C ALA A 214 -9.38 -36.81 -3.70
N GLN A 215 -8.57 -36.76 -4.76
CA GLN A 215 -7.55 -37.78 -5.04
C GLN A 215 -6.31 -37.66 -4.14
N THR A 216 -5.83 -36.45 -3.90
CA THR A 216 -4.57 -36.19 -3.21
C THR A 216 -4.77 -35.95 -1.72
N LEU A 217 -5.79 -35.18 -1.35
CA LEU A 217 -6.03 -34.82 0.06
C LEU A 217 -7.02 -35.75 0.75
N GLY A 218 -7.76 -36.57 0.00
CA GLY A 218 -8.81 -37.45 0.54
C GLY A 218 -10.00 -36.67 1.07
N TRP A 219 -10.20 -35.43 0.59
CA TRP A 219 -11.36 -34.62 0.95
C TRP A 219 -12.54 -35.06 0.09
N GLU A 220 -13.36 -35.97 0.61
CA GLU A 220 -14.52 -36.52 -0.09
C GLU A 220 -15.77 -35.63 0.11
N GLY A 221 -16.45 -35.30 -0.99
CA GLY A 221 -17.73 -34.57 -0.98
C GLY A 221 -17.83 -33.50 -2.07
N ARG A 222 -19.02 -33.35 -2.68
CA ARG A 222 -19.34 -32.16 -3.48
C ARG A 222 -19.65 -31.02 -2.50
N ASN A 223 -19.05 -29.83 -2.67
CA ASN A 223 -19.15 -28.61 -1.82
C ASN A 223 -18.12 -28.45 -0.67
N ILE A 224 -16.83 -28.73 -0.89
CA ILE A 224 -15.82 -28.31 0.11
C ILE A 224 -15.66 -26.78 0.11
N LEU A 225 -15.76 -26.13 -1.07
CA LEU A 225 -15.63 -24.69 -1.25
C LEU A 225 -16.71 -24.15 -2.23
N PRO A 226 -18.01 -24.24 -1.90
CA PRO A 226 -19.09 -23.92 -2.83
C PRO A 226 -19.05 -22.47 -3.34
N ASP A 227 -18.50 -21.55 -2.55
CA ASP A 227 -18.36 -20.14 -2.92
C ASP A 227 -17.37 -19.93 -4.08
N LEU A 228 -16.47 -20.89 -4.32
CA LEU A 228 -15.49 -20.83 -5.40
C LEU A 228 -15.96 -21.56 -6.67
N ALA A 229 -17.19 -22.05 -6.72
CA ALA A 229 -17.67 -22.90 -7.81
C ALA A 229 -17.71 -22.20 -9.19
N LYS A 230 -17.70 -20.86 -9.21
CA LYS A 230 -17.67 -20.05 -10.44
C LYS A 230 -16.29 -19.49 -10.76
N GLU A 231 -15.36 -19.61 -9.82
CA GLU A 231 -14.02 -19.08 -9.94
C GLU A 231 -13.13 -20.05 -10.73
N LYS A 232 -12.00 -19.54 -11.22
CA LYS A 232 -11.10 -20.27 -12.12
C LYS A 232 -9.65 -19.86 -11.87
N GLU A 233 -8.72 -20.45 -12.61
CA GLU A 233 -7.31 -20.05 -12.62
C GLU A 233 -6.70 -20.01 -11.21
N PHE A 234 -6.88 -21.13 -10.51
CA PHE A 234 -6.47 -21.27 -9.12
C PHE A 234 -4.97 -21.44 -8.98
N VAL A 235 -4.43 -20.85 -7.91
CA VAL A 235 -3.07 -21.09 -7.41
C VAL A 235 -3.18 -21.61 -6.00
N LEU A 236 -2.71 -22.84 -5.79
CA LEU A 236 -2.57 -23.44 -4.48
C LEU A 236 -1.10 -23.36 -4.06
N PHE A 237 -0.84 -22.82 -2.87
CA PHE A 237 0.50 -22.72 -2.29
C PHE A 237 0.61 -23.64 -1.09
N ALA A 238 1.42 -24.70 -1.21
CA ALA A 238 1.75 -25.60 -0.12
C ALA A 238 3.04 -25.13 0.57
N ASN A 239 2.95 -24.95 1.89
CA ASN A 239 4.07 -24.57 2.74
C ASN A 239 4.00 -25.29 4.09
N THR A 240 5.03 -25.12 4.93
CA THR A 240 5.14 -25.82 6.21
C THR A 240 3.95 -25.62 7.16
N LYS A 241 3.27 -24.46 7.10
CA LYS A 241 2.08 -24.14 7.92
C LYS A 241 0.81 -24.79 7.39
N GLY A 242 0.68 -24.97 6.07
CA GLY A 242 -0.53 -25.49 5.43
C GLY A 242 -0.62 -25.20 3.95
N ILE A 243 -1.86 -25.11 3.45
CA ILE A 243 -2.16 -24.77 2.06
C ILE A 243 -2.91 -23.43 2.01
N LEU A 244 -2.50 -22.55 1.11
CA LEU A 244 -3.21 -21.32 0.76
C LEU A 244 -3.79 -21.46 -0.64
N LEU A 245 -4.92 -20.81 -0.90
CA LEU A 245 -5.60 -20.86 -2.18
C LEU A 245 -5.94 -19.44 -2.64
N ALA A 246 -5.69 -19.17 -3.92
CA ALA A 246 -6.14 -17.99 -4.63
C ALA A 246 -6.81 -18.39 -5.94
N HIS A 247 -7.66 -17.53 -6.50
CA HIS A 247 -8.34 -17.72 -7.78
C HIS A 247 -8.19 -16.47 -8.65
N ASP A 248 -8.35 -16.61 -9.97
CA ASP A 248 -8.18 -15.55 -10.98
C ASP A 248 -6.81 -14.84 -10.97
N VAL A 249 -5.81 -15.45 -10.32
CA VAL A 249 -4.45 -14.90 -10.22
C VAL A 249 -3.42 -15.70 -10.98
N ALA A 250 -3.71 -16.94 -11.40
CA ALA A 250 -2.70 -17.81 -12.00
C ALA A 250 -2.03 -17.19 -13.23
N ALA A 251 -2.77 -16.44 -14.05
CA ALA A 251 -2.21 -15.76 -15.23
C ALA A 251 -1.04 -14.82 -14.93
N CYS A 252 -0.92 -14.33 -13.69
CA CYS A 252 0.15 -13.41 -13.29
C CYS A 252 1.47 -14.10 -12.90
N PHE A 253 1.47 -15.41 -12.64
CA PHE A 253 2.65 -16.14 -12.14
C PHE A 253 3.45 -16.74 -13.29
N ARG A 254 4.59 -16.13 -13.64
CA ARG A 254 5.57 -16.64 -14.62
C ARG A 254 6.41 -17.80 -14.04
N ASP A 255 5.73 -18.86 -13.62
CA ASP A 255 6.36 -20.15 -13.28
C ASP A 255 6.35 -21.04 -14.54
N SER A 256 7.48 -21.70 -14.82
CA SER A 256 7.60 -22.71 -15.88
C SER A 256 6.57 -23.85 -15.81
N HIS A 257 6.01 -24.14 -14.63
CA HIS A 257 5.00 -25.18 -14.43
C HIS A 257 3.56 -24.66 -14.54
N ASN A 258 3.37 -23.35 -14.73
CA ASN A 258 2.07 -22.74 -14.84
C ASN A 258 1.59 -22.72 -16.30
N PRO A 259 0.63 -23.58 -16.69
CA PRO A 259 0.11 -23.59 -18.06
C PRO A 259 -0.81 -22.41 -18.38
N MET A 260 -1.18 -21.61 -17.36
CA MET A 260 -2.13 -20.51 -17.48
C MET A 260 -1.47 -19.13 -17.51
N PHE A 261 -0.14 -19.05 -17.40
CA PHE A 261 0.58 -17.78 -17.45
C PHE A 261 0.24 -17.01 -18.74
N ASP A 262 -0.08 -15.73 -18.59
CA ASP A 262 -0.37 -14.82 -19.70
C ASP A 262 0.36 -13.50 -19.44
N GLU A 263 1.35 -13.20 -20.27
CA GLU A 263 2.21 -12.01 -20.11
C GLU A 263 1.42 -10.69 -20.22
N ALA A 264 0.39 -10.65 -21.06
CA ALA A 264 -0.43 -9.46 -21.23
C ALA A 264 -1.22 -9.18 -19.95
N ARG A 265 -1.90 -10.20 -19.39
CA ARG A 265 -2.63 -10.09 -18.12
C ARG A 265 -1.72 -9.85 -16.94
N ALA A 266 -0.56 -10.52 -16.87
CA ALA A 266 0.44 -10.24 -15.83
C ALA A 266 0.87 -8.76 -15.85
N THR A 267 1.00 -8.18 -17.05
CA THR A 267 1.35 -6.77 -17.24
C THR A 267 0.20 -5.81 -16.92
N THR A 268 -1.04 -6.13 -17.30
CA THR A 268 -2.20 -5.22 -17.15
C THR A 268 -2.95 -5.38 -15.83
N GLU A 269 -2.84 -6.52 -15.17
CA GLU A 269 -3.62 -6.87 -13.97
C GLU A 269 -2.74 -7.26 -12.78
N GLY A 270 -1.44 -7.55 -12.97
CA GLY A 270 -0.58 -8.04 -11.91
C GLY A 270 -0.44 -7.11 -10.70
N TYR A 271 -0.58 -5.80 -10.88
CA TYR A 271 -0.58 -4.85 -9.74
C TYR A 271 -1.75 -5.08 -8.77
N ARG A 272 -2.87 -5.67 -9.23
CA ARG A 272 -4.05 -5.91 -8.40
C ARG A 272 -3.72 -6.82 -7.22
N LEU A 273 -2.76 -7.74 -7.38
CA LEU A 273 -2.31 -8.64 -6.32
C LEU A 273 -1.74 -7.88 -5.10
N PHE A 274 -1.22 -6.67 -5.32
CA PHE A 274 -0.64 -5.81 -4.28
C PHE A 274 -1.62 -4.77 -3.75
N CYS A 275 -2.76 -4.57 -4.44
CA CYS A 275 -3.66 -3.45 -4.17
C CYS A 275 -5.08 -3.84 -3.78
N GLN A 276 -5.53 -5.04 -4.16
CA GLN A 276 -6.89 -5.52 -3.94
C GLN A 276 -6.93 -6.49 -2.74
N PRO A 277 -7.51 -6.08 -1.60
CA PRO A 277 -7.70 -6.97 -0.45
C PRO A 277 -8.33 -8.32 -0.81
N GLY A 278 -7.80 -9.40 -0.25
CA GLY A 278 -8.34 -10.75 -0.43
C GLY A 278 -8.11 -11.41 -1.79
N LEU A 279 -7.55 -10.70 -2.79
CA LEU A 279 -7.31 -11.29 -4.12
C LEU A 279 -6.21 -12.35 -4.10
N CYS A 280 -5.13 -12.11 -3.37
CA CYS A 280 -4.01 -13.02 -3.24
C CYS A 280 -3.59 -13.09 -1.77
N PRO A 281 -3.55 -14.29 -1.14
CA PRO A 281 -2.98 -14.45 0.18
C PRO A 281 -1.55 -13.93 0.22
N PHE A 282 -1.21 -13.13 1.22
CA PHE A 282 0.04 -12.39 1.18
C PHE A 282 1.30 -13.28 1.23
N ASP A 283 1.27 -14.42 1.93
CA ASP A 283 2.37 -15.38 1.90
C ASP A 283 2.61 -15.94 0.47
N LEU A 284 1.55 -16.13 -0.32
CA LEU A 284 1.66 -16.49 -1.74
C LEU A 284 2.20 -15.33 -2.58
N LEU A 285 1.72 -14.10 -2.35
CA LEU A 285 2.23 -12.90 -3.02
C LEU A 285 3.74 -12.72 -2.79
N ARG A 286 4.16 -12.79 -1.52
CA ARG A 286 5.56 -12.67 -1.09
C ARG A 286 6.41 -13.77 -1.72
N PHE A 287 5.94 -15.01 -1.71
CA PHE A 287 6.65 -16.12 -2.36
C PHE A 287 6.80 -15.87 -3.87
N GLY A 288 5.73 -15.45 -4.56
CA GLY A 288 5.76 -15.12 -5.99
C GLY A 288 6.75 -14.01 -6.32
N MET A 289 6.88 -12.99 -5.47
CA MET A 289 7.89 -11.95 -5.62
C MET A 289 9.32 -12.48 -5.42
N GLN A 290 9.56 -13.25 -4.35
CA GLN A 290 10.88 -13.79 -4.03
C GLN A 290 11.39 -14.80 -5.06
N ALA A 291 10.48 -15.60 -5.63
CA ALA A 291 10.78 -16.55 -6.70
C ALA A 291 10.91 -15.90 -8.08
N GLY A 292 10.60 -14.60 -8.22
CA GLY A 292 10.63 -13.89 -9.49
C GLY A 292 9.45 -14.19 -10.42
N PHE A 293 8.41 -14.87 -9.94
CA PHE A 293 7.23 -15.24 -10.75
C PHE A 293 6.35 -14.03 -11.06
N LEU A 294 6.46 -12.94 -10.31
CA LEU A 294 5.66 -11.72 -10.50
C LEU A 294 6.46 -10.57 -11.13
N ALA A 295 7.55 -10.88 -11.86
CA ALA A 295 8.44 -9.88 -12.46
C ALA A 295 7.79 -9.01 -13.55
N ASP A 296 6.61 -9.39 -14.06
CA ASP A 296 5.86 -8.61 -15.06
C ASP A 296 4.88 -7.62 -14.46
N ALA A 297 4.52 -7.81 -13.19
CA ALA A 297 3.58 -6.95 -12.50
C ALA A 297 4.07 -5.50 -12.53
N ARG A 298 3.17 -4.60 -12.91
CA ARG A 298 3.42 -3.16 -12.96
C ARG A 298 2.14 -2.38 -12.77
N PHE A 299 2.26 -1.18 -12.22
CA PHE A 299 1.15 -0.24 -12.22
C PHE A 299 0.76 0.20 -13.65
N PRO A 300 -0.51 0.55 -13.88
CA PRO A 300 -1.03 0.95 -15.19
C PRO A 300 -0.70 2.42 -15.52
N PHE A 301 0.55 2.83 -15.34
CA PHE A 301 1.06 4.17 -15.67
C PHE A 301 2.55 4.15 -16.03
N HIS A 302 3.07 5.28 -16.51
CA HIS A 302 4.48 5.43 -16.88
C HIS A 302 5.43 5.10 -15.72
N HIS A 303 6.56 4.42 -15.99
CA HIS A 303 7.46 3.86 -14.97
C HIS A 303 6.82 2.93 -13.92
N GLY A 304 5.57 2.51 -14.11
CA GLY A 304 4.81 1.71 -13.15
C GLY A 304 5.44 0.35 -12.80
N LYS A 305 6.33 -0.18 -13.66
CA LYS A 305 7.08 -1.41 -13.36
C LYS A 305 8.14 -1.15 -12.30
N THR A 306 9.03 -0.19 -12.53
CA THR A 306 10.09 0.17 -11.58
C THR A 306 9.49 0.58 -10.24
N ILE A 307 8.47 1.46 -10.26
CA ILE A 307 7.79 1.92 -9.04
C ILE A 307 7.22 0.74 -8.24
N LEU A 308 6.51 -0.19 -8.89
CA LEU A 308 5.94 -1.34 -8.18
C LEU A 308 7.03 -2.29 -7.70
N GLN A 309 7.97 -2.69 -8.55
CA GLN A 309 8.97 -3.72 -8.22
C GLN A 309 9.92 -3.26 -7.12
N ASP A 310 10.34 -1.99 -7.12
CA ASP A 310 11.26 -1.45 -6.12
C ASP A 310 10.57 -1.18 -4.77
N ASN A 311 9.24 -1.03 -4.75
CA ASN A 311 8.48 -0.62 -3.57
C ASN A 311 7.37 -1.61 -3.19
N TRP A 312 7.39 -2.84 -3.73
CA TRP A 312 6.25 -3.77 -3.67
C TRP A 312 5.76 -4.05 -2.25
N ASP A 313 6.69 -4.15 -1.29
CA ASP A 313 6.36 -4.44 0.11
C ASP A 313 5.60 -3.28 0.75
N PHE A 314 6.06 -2.05 0.52
CA PHE A 314 5.37 -0.85 1.00
C PHE A 314 4.00 -0.71 0.32
N VAL A 315 3.91 -0.94 -1.00
CA VAL A 315 2.65 -0.91 -1.74
C VAL A 315 1.66 -1.91 -1.16
N ALA A 316 2.09 -3.17 -0.95
CA ALA A 316 1.26 -4.21 -0.38
C ALA A 316 0.77 -3.83 1.03
N ARG A 317 1.65 -3.33 1.90
CA ARG A 317 1.27 -2.84 3.23
C ARG A 317 0.21 -1.75 3.14
N TYR A 318 0.48 -0.75 2.31
CA TYR A 318 -0.34 0.43 2.18
C TYR A 318 -1.74 0.11 1.69
N TYR A 319 -1.87 -0.75 0.68
CA TYR A 319 -3.17 -1.05 0.06
C TYR A 319 -3.90 -2.24 0.67
N LEU A 320 -3.19 -3.30 1.08
CA LEU A 320 -3.82 -4.50 1.62
C LEU A 320 -4.23 -4.31 3.10
N GLY A 321 -3.55 -3.43 3.84
CA GLY A 321 -3.90 -3.13 5.23
C GLY A 321 -3.91 -4.38 6.10
N GLU A 322 -5.07 -4.76 6.63
CA GLU A 322 -5.24 -5.98 7.44
C GLU A 322 -5.00 -7.28 6.66
N TYR A 323 -5.08 -7.26 5.32
CA TYR A 323 -4.82 -8.42 4.48
C TYR A 323 -3.31 -8.62 4.19
N TYR A 324 -2.45 -7.71 4.66
CA TYR A 324 -1.00 -7.78 4.44
C TYR A 324 -0.32 -8.87 5.29
N GLU A 325 -0.80 -9.20 6.49
CA GLU A 325 -0.35 -10.41 7.20
C GLU A 325 -1.64 -11.12 7.61
N GLY A 326 -1.86 -12.33 7.11
CA GLY A 326 -3.07 -13.09 7.48
C GLY A 326 -3.02 -13.45 8.96
N ASP A 327 -4.11 -13.20 9.68
CA ASP A 327 -4.34 -13.80 10.99
C ASP A 327 -4.52 -15.32 10.90
#